data_AF-A0A523MNX0-F1
#
_entry.id   AF-A0A523MNX0-F1
#
_cell.length_a   1.000
_cell.length_b   1.000
_cell.length_c   1.000
_cell.angle_alpha   90.00
_cell.angle_beta   90.00
_cell.angle_gamma   90.00
#
_symmetry.space_group_name_H-M   'P 1'
#
loop_
_entity.id
_entity.type
_entity.pdbx_description
1 polymer ?
#
loop_
_entity_poly.entity_id
_entity_poly.type
_entity_poly.pdbx_seq_one_letter_code
_entity_poly.pdbx_strand_id
1 'polypeptide(L)'
;MLTASESEVFWPLYREYRGERNTMSDRRINLLRKFRDNFDGMDDAQSSETLANWMKLEDDIQKLRKKYLKKFEKAIGGRTSLRYFQLENKLDAIIAYDLAQVVPLAQ
;
A
#
# COMPACT_ATOMS: atom_id res chain seq x y z
N MET A 1 5.87 -10.83 20.65
CA MET A 1 4.58 -11.55 20.68
C MET A 1 3.65 -10.61 21.43
N LEU A 2 2.42 -10.39 20.95
CA LEU A 2 1.50 -9.49 21.64
C LEU A 2 1.16 -10.09 23.01
N THR A 3 1.12 -9.27 24.06
CA THR A 3 0.47 -9.68 25.30
C THR A 3 -1.04 -9.83 25.08
N ALA A 4 -1.76 -10.42 26.04
CA ALA A 4 -3.22 -10.53 25.94
C ALA A 4 -3.88 -9.15 25.79
N SER A 5 -3.46 -8.17 26.59
CA SER A 5 -3.99 -6.80 26.54
C SER A 5 -3.62 -6.05 25.26
N GLU A 6 -2.38 -6.21 24.76
CA GLU A 6 -1.97 -5.65 23.47
C GLU A 6 -2.76 -6.27 22.32
N SER A 7 -3.04 -7.57 22.38
CA SER A 7 -3.80 -8.30 21.36
C SER A 7 -5.23 -7.77 21.22
N GLU A 8 -5.90 -7.51 22.34
CA GLU A 8 -7.27 -6.97 22.37
C GLU A 8 -7.39 -5.61 21.67
N VAL A 9 -6.39 -4.74 21.80
CA VAL A 9 -6.37 -3.43 21.13
C VAL A 9 -5.79 -3.49 19.72
N PHE A 10 -4.84 -4.40 19.46
CA PHE A 10 -4.14 -4.52 18.19
C PHE A 10 -5.08 -4.99 17.07
N TRP A 11 -5.82 -6.07 17.28
CA TRP A 11 -6.58 -6.70 16.20
C TRP A 11 -7.68 -5.80 15.61
N PRO A 12 -8.48 -5.06 16.42
CA PRO A 12 -9.42 -4.08 15.88
C PRO A 12 -8.71 -3.01 15.04
N LEU A 13 -7.61 -2.44 15.53
CA LEU A 13 -6.85 -1.42 14.82
C LEU A 13 -6.22 -1.97 13.53
N TYR A 14 -5.73 -3.21 13.55
CA TYR A 14 -5.20 -3.90 12.39
C TYR A 14 -6.27 -4.12 11.32
N ARG A 15 -7.49 -4.54 11.71
CA ARG A 15 -8.60 -4.68 10.76
C ARG A 15 -8.99 -3.35 10.13
N GLU A 16 -9.01 -2.25 10.90
CA GLU A 16 -9.24 -0.90 10.38
C GLU A 16 -8.18 -0.53 9.32
N TYR A 17 -6.90 -0.72 9.65
CA TYR A 17 -5.78 -0.47 8.74
C TYR A 17 -5.87 -1.30 7.46
N ARG A 18 -6.12 -2.61 7.58
CA ARG A 18 -6.23 -3.52 6.43
C ARG A 18 -7.42 -3.16 5.55
N GLY A 19 -8.55 -2.74 6.13
CA GLY A 19 -9.69 -2.22 5.39
C GLY A 19 -9.31 -1.01 4.53
N GLU A 20 -8.68 0.00 5.12
CA GLU A 20 -8.22 1.18 4.36
C GLU A 20 -7.12 0.84 3.33
N ARG A 21 -6.23 -0.12 3.63
CA ARG A 21 -5.22 -0.62 2.68
C ARG A 21 -5.82 -1.35 1.49
N ASN A 22 -6.93 -2.07 1.68
CA ASN A 22 -7.62 -2.76 0.59
C ASN A 22 -8.14 -1.75 -0.44
N THR A 23 -8.70 -0.63 0.00
CA THR A 23 -9.11 0.45 -0.91
C THR A 23 -7.94 0.97 -1.78
N MET A 24 -6.73 1.08 -1.20
CA MET A 24 -5.54 1.47 -1.98
C MET A 24 -5.11 0.36 -2.96
N SER A 25 -5.28 -0.90 -2.57
CA SER A 25 -4.99 -2.06 -3.42
C SER A 25 -5.93 -2.11 -4.62
N ASP A 26 -7.22 -1.85 -4.42
CA ASP A 26 -8.22 -1.77 -5.50
C ASP A 26 -7.87 -0.65 -6.49
N ARG A 27 -7.46 0.53 -5.99
CA ARG A 27 -6.97 1.64 -6.82
C ARG A 27 -5.75 1.23 -7.63
N ARG A 28 -4.78 0.52 -7.03
CA ARG A 28 -3.58 0.02 -7.74
C ARG A 28 -3.97 -0.94 -8.86
N ILE A 29 -4.85 -1.90 -8.59
CA ILE A 29 -5.33 -2.87 -9.57
C ILE A 29 -6.01 -2.17 -10.74
N ASN A 30 -6.86 -1.17 -10.47
CA ASN A 30 -7.53 -0.42 -11.52
C ASN A 30 -6.56 0.40 -12.38
N LEU A 31 -5.54 1.01 -11.76
CA LEU A 31 -4.48 1.72 -12.50
C LEU A 31 -3.69 0.78 -13.39
N LEU A 32 -3.28 -0.39 -12.87
CA LEU A 32 -2.56 -1.41 -13.63
C LEU A 32 -3.40 -1.97 -14.78
N ARG A 33 -4.72 -2.17 -14.58
CA ARG A 33 -5.63 -2.62 -15.64
C ARG A 33 -5.70 -1.58 -16.77
N LYS A 34 -5.90 -0.30 -16.44
CA LYS A 34 -5.92 0.79 -17.43
C LYS A 34 -4.61 0.88 -18.22
N PHE A 35 -3.48 0.76 -17.54
CA PHE A 35 -2.17 0.77 -18.18
C PHE A 35 -2.01 -0.43 -19.11
N ARG A 36 -2.30 -1.65 -18.64
CA ARG A 36 -2.26 -2.88 -19.46
C ARG A 36 -3.14 -2.79 -20.71
N ASP A 37 -4.27 -2.10 -20.64
CA ASP A 37 -5.17 -2.02 -21.79
C ASP A 37 -4.69 -1.00 -22.86
N ASN A 38 -3.68 -0.16 -22.56
CA ASN A 38 -3.26 0.94 -23.45
C ASN A 38 -1.73 1.12 -23.63
N PHE A 39 -0.88 0.35 -22.96
CA PHE A 39 0.58 0.64 -22.83
C PHE A 39 1.37 0.80 -24.14
N ASP A 40 0.88 0.28 -25.27
CA ASP A 40 1.51 0.38 -26.60
C ASP A 40 1.10 1.64 -27.40
N GLY A 41 0.14 2.43 -26.92
CA GLY A 41 -0.46 3.51 -27.70
C GLY A 41 -0.91 4.72 -26.88
N MET A 42 -0.32 4.92 -25.71
CA MET A 42 -0.63 6.08 -24.87
C MET A 42 -0.05 7.35 -25.49
N ASP A 43 -0.87 8.39 -25.60
CA ASP A 43 -0.36 9.73 -25.92
C ASP A 43 0.31 10.38 -24.68
N ASP A 44 0.98 11.52 -24.89
CA ASP A 44 1.67 12.25 -23.83
C ASP A 44 0.75 12.65 -22.65
N ALA A 45 -0.51 12.99 -22.96
CA ALA A 45 -1.47 13.41 -21.95
C ALA A 45 -1.90 12.21 -21.08
N GLN A 46 -2.22 11.07 -21.70
CA GLN A 46 -2.56 9.82 -21.03
C GLN A 46 -1.39 9.29 -20.19
N SER A 47 -0.16 9.41 -20.70
CA SER A 47 1.07 9.04 -20.00
C SER A 47 1.27 9.90 -18.75
N SER A 48 1.11 11.22 -18.90
CA SER A 48 1.23 12.17 -17.78
C SER A 48 0.15 11.94 -16.72
N GLU A 49 -1.09 11.70 -17.13
CA GLU A 49 -2.19 11.39 -16.21
C GLU A 49 -1.95 10.07 -15.45
N THR A 50 -1.47 9.04 -16.14
CA THR A 50 -1.17 7.73 -15.53
C THR A 50 -0.06 7.85 -14.49
N LEU A 51 1.01 8.58 -14.81
CA LEU A 51 2.08 8.86 -13.86
C LEU A 51 1.59 9.66 -12.66
N ALA A 52 0.79 10.72 -12.88
CA ALA A 52 0.22 11.52 -11.80
C ALA A 52 -0.68 10.70 -10.86
N ASN A 53 -1.50 9.81 -11.43
CA ASN A 53 -2.37 8.91 -10.66
C ASN A 53 -1.56 7.89 -9.85
N TRP A 54 -0.47 7.36 -10.41
CA TRP A 54 0.45 6.49 -9.70
C TRP A 54 1.11 7.22 -8.52
N MET A 55 1.68 8.40 -8.75
CA MET A 55 2.31 9.21 -7.71
C MET A 55 1.33 9.57 -6.58
N LYS A 56 0.10 9.94 -6.94
CA LYS A 56 -0.96 10.22 -5.97
C LYS A 56 -1.31 8.99 -5.13
N LEU A 57 -1.35 7.80 -5.73
CA LEU A 57 -1.60 6.56 -5.00
C LEU A 57 -0.47 6.27 -4.00
N GLU A 58 0.79 6.42 -4.39
CA GLU A 58 1.94 6.25 -3.49
C GLU A 58 1.87 7.22 -2.31
N ASP A 59 1.57 8.50 -2.57
CA ASP A 59 1.38 9.51 -1.52
C ASP A 59 0.26 9.13 -0.54
N ASP A 60 -0.88 8.67 -1.05
CA ASP A 60 -2.01 8.27 -0.22
C ASP A 60 -1.67 7.03 0.64
N ILE A 61 -0.91 6.07 0.09
CA ILE A 61 -0.38 4.92 0.84
C ILE A 61 0.56 5.39 1.95
N GLN A 62 1.46 6.34 1.68
CA GLN A 62 2.37 6.86 2.69
C GLN A 62 1.64 7.63 3.79
N LYS A 63 0.62 8.43 3.44
CA LYS A 63 -0.25 9.10 4.42
C LYS A 63 -0.98 8.10 5.31
N LEU A 64 -1.52 7.03 4.72
CA LEU A 64 -2.17 5.96 5.45
C LEU A 64 -1.19 5.27 6.43
N ARG A 65 0.01 4.90 5.96
CA ARG A 65 1.05 4.32 6.82
C ARG A 65 1.42 5.23 7.99
N LYS A 66 1.62 6.53 7.74
CA LYS A 66 1.92 7.52 8.81
C LYS A 66 0.77 7.69 9.80
N LYS A 67 -0.48 7.72 9.33
CA LYS A 67 -1.69 7.77 10.19
C LYS A 67 -1.71 6.58 11.15
N TYR A 68 -1.50 5.38 10.62
CA TYR A 68 -1.58 4.15 11.42
C TYR A 68 -0.34 3.90 12.27
N LEU A 69 0.85 4.33 11.86
CA LEU A 69 2.06 4.30 12.69
C LEU A 69 1.79 4.99 14.04
N LYS A 70 1.26 6.22 14.00
CA LYS A 70 0.93 6.97 15.23
C LYS A 70 -0.10 6.24 16.11
N LYS A 71 -1.11 5.61 15.49
CA LYS A 71 -2.13 4.84 16.23
C LYS A 71 -1.53 3.58 16.87
N PHE A 72 -0.72 2.82 16.14
CA PHE A 72 -0.08 1.61 16.64
C PHE A 72 0.93 1.93 17.74
N GLU A 73 1.78 2.94 17.57
CA GLU A 73 2.75 3.33 18.60
C GLU A 73 2.08 3.70 19.92
N LYS A 74 0.94 4.40 19.85
CA LYS A 74 0.13 4.73 21.03
C LYS A 74 -0.49 3.48 21.69
N ALA A 75 -0.90 2.49 20.90
CA ALA A 75 -1.63 1.32 21.39
C ALA A 75 -0.72 0.19 21.91
N ILE A 76 0.40 -0.07 21.24
CA ILE A 76 1.26 -1.25 21.45
C ILE A 76 2.76 -0.88 21.55
N GLY A 77 3.08 0.41 21.61
CA GLY A 77 4.45 0.90 21.74
C GLY A 77 5.28 0.80 20.45
N GLY A 78 6.44 1.48 20.45
CA GLY A 78 7.30 1.60 19.28
C GLY A 78 7.92 0.29 18.82
N ARG A 79 8.38 -0.57 19.75
CA ARG A 79 9.06 -1.84 19.40
C ARG A 79 8.13 -2.81 18.67
N THR A 80 6.91 -2.98 19.17
CA THR A 80 5.91 -3.88 18.57
C THR A 80 5.42 -3.30 17.24
N SER A 81 5.19 -1.98 17.19
CA SER A 81 4.84 -1.28 15.95
C SER A 81 5.90 -1.45 14.87
N LEU A 82 7.18 -1.25 15.19
CA LEU A 82 8.30 -1.44 14.26
C LEU A 82 8.29 -2.85 13.65
N ARG A 83 8.20 -3.89 14.50
CA ARG A 83 8.16 -5.28 14.02
C ARG A 83 7.00 -5.52 13.06
N TYR A 84 5.84 -4.97 13.38
CA TYR A 84 4.65 -5.11 12.55
C TYR A 84 4.82 -4.41 11.18
N PHE A 85 5.30 -3.16 11.15
CA PHE A 85 5.56 -2.45 9.91
C PHE A 85 6.70 -3.08 9.08
N GLN A 86 7.69 -3.71 9.72
CA GLN A 86 8.69 -4.52 9.03
C GLN A 86 8.07 -5.71 8.30
N LEU A 87 7.06 -6.38 8.88
CA LEU A 87 6.35 -7.48 8.25
C LEU A 87 5.51 -7.00 7.06
N GLU A 88 4.71 -5.94 7.24
CA GLU A 88 3.92 -5.35 6.14
C GLU A 88 4.83 -4.91 4.99
N ASN A 89 5.98 -4.31 5.27
CA ASN A 89 6.94 -3.92 4.23
C ASN A 89 7.52 -5.11 3.46
N LYS A 90 7.77 -6.24 4.12
CA LYS A 90 8.23 -7.46 3.45
C LYS A 90 7.17 -8.02 2.50
N LEU A 91 5.90 -8.01 2.92
CA LEU A 91 4.78 -8.41 2.08
C LEU A 91 4.63 -7.49 0.87
N ASP A 92 4.67 -6.17 1.09
CA ASP A 92 4.59 -5.18 0.01
C ASP A 92 5.76 -5.33 -0.99
N ALA A 93 6.96 -5.68 -0.52
CA ALA A 93 8.13 -5.90 -1.36
C ALA A 93 7.99 -7.14 -2.28
N ILE A 94 7.42 -8.24 -1.77
CA ILE A 94 7.13 -9.43 -2.57
C ILE A 94 6.13 -9.09 -3.68
N ILE A 95 5.03 -8.40 -3.33
CA ILE A 95 4.04 -7.96 -4.31
C ILE A 95 4.65 -7.04 -5.36
N ALA A 96 5.54 -6.12 -4.95
CA ALA A 96 6.24 -5.23 -5.87
C ALA A 96 7.15 -6.00 -6.84
N TYR A 97 7.86 -7.02 -6.35
CA TYR A 97 8.68 -7.90 -7.18
C TYR A 97 7.84 -8.63 -8.22
N ASP A 98 6.74 -9.28 -7.80
CA ASP A 98 5.86 -10.01 -8.72
C ASP A 98 5.28 -9.10 -9.80
N LEU A 99 4.91 -7.87 -9.44
CA LEU A 99 4.40 -6.88 -10.39
C LEU A 99 5.47 -6.41 -11.37
N ALA A 100 6.71 -6.21 -10.92
CA ALA A 100 7.81 -5.80 -11.78
C ALA A 100 8.11 -6.82 -12.89
N GLN A 101 7.75 -8.10 -12.70
CA GLN A 101 7.90 -9.14 -13.71
C GLN A 101 6.83 -9.10 -14.80
N VAL A 102 5.64 -8.58 -14.51
CA VAL A 102 4.47 -8.69 -15.41
C VAL A 102 4.00 -7.36 -15.98
N VAL A 103 4.38 -6.24 -15.36
CA VAL A 103 4.02 -4.90 -15.85
C VAL A 103 5.00 -4.48 -16.94
N PRO A 104 4.55 -4.28 -18.20
CA PRO A 104 5.42 -3.89 -19.29
C PRO A 104 5.89 -2.43 -19.16
N LEU A 105 6.90 -2.06 -19.93
CA LEU A 105 7.26 -0.66 -20.14
C LEU A 105 6.30 -0.04 -21.17
N ALA A 106 5.93 1.23 -20.96
CA ALA A 106 5.21 2.01 -21.97
C ALA A 106 6.07 2.13 -23.25
N GLN A 107 5.42 2.14 -24.42
CA GLN A 107 6.06 2.34 -25.72
C GLN A 107 5.85 3.76 -26.25
#